data_AF-A0A9D6N9I6-F1
#
_entry.id   AF-A0A9D6N9I6-F1
#
_cell.length_a   1.000
_cell.length_b   1.000
_cell.length_c   1.000
_cell.angle_alpha   90.00
_cell.angle_beta   90.00
_cell.angle_gamma   90.00
#
_symmetry.space_group_name_H-M   'P 1'
#
loop_
_entity.id
_entity.type
_entity.pdbx_description
1 polymer ?
#
loop_
_entity_poly.entity_id
_entity_poly.type
_entity_poly.pdbx_seq_one_letter_code
_entity_poly.pdbx_strand_id
1 'polypeptide(L)'
;MRGRGFTLLEVLVAATLSLLVLLVAYQLLVPSTRLAIQGASRTEVQQRCALILGRLVEDLQTSSAAGISYQNSTGPDEPAVIAIQPLEEVTSDPRTLYSRQLRTWTWTSADRTLRCHHWSEEPPGIVLEEVFPNRLDSAALRLLTGLPAAAQTRTVIRDVVELSLSSPAGGGNIGRPLTLRLALEKRANPPVRFELERAVVLRNAL
;
A
#
# COMPACT_ATOMS: atom_id res chain seq x y z
N MET A 1 13.88 17.41 -69.97
CA MET A 1 14.41 16.94 -68.67
C MET A 1 14.77 15.46 -68.83
N ARG A 2 16.06 15.12 -68.92
CA ARG A 2 16.51 13.73 -69.11
C ARG A 2 16.47 13.01 -67.77
N GLY A 3 15.50 12.12 -67.58
CA GLY A 3 15.44 11.23 -66.42
C GLY A 3 16.58 10.22 -66.50
N ARG A 4 17.63 10.39 -65.69
CA ARG A 4 18.59 9.33 -65.42
C ARG A 4 17.89 8.32 -64.53
N GLY A 5 17.57 7.15 -65.07
CA GLY A 5 17.05 6.03 -64.27
C GLY A 5 18.12 5.54 -63.30
N PHE A 6 17.72 5.19 -62.08
CA PHE A 6 18.60 4.52 -61.12
C PHE A 6 19.12 3.22 -61.71
N THR A 7 20.41 2.96 -61.54
CA THR A 7 20.97 1.66 -61.92
C THR A 7 20.48 0.60 -60.93
N LEU A 8 20.19 -0.61 -61.42
CA LEU A 8 19.73 -1.73 -60.58
C LEU A 8 20.71 -1.98 -59.41
N LEU A 9 22.00 -1.75 -59.64
CA LEU A 9 23.05 -1.87 -58.63
C LEU A 9 22.91 -0.83 -57.50
N GLU A 10 22.63 0.44 -57.82
CA GLU A 10 22.37 1.47 -56.78
C GLU A 10 21.17 1.11 -55.92
N VAL A 11 20.10 0.59 -56.51
CA VAL A 11 18.90 0.16 -55.77
C VAL A 11 19.24 -1.00 -54.82
N LEU A 12 20.04 -1.97 -55.28
CA LEU A 12 20.45 -3.11 -54.47
C LEU A 12 21.35 -2.68 -53.30
N VAL A 13 22.29 -1.75 -53.53
CA VAL A 13 23.15 -1.20 -52.48
C VAL A 13 22.34 -0.37 -51.48
N ALA A 14 21.42 0.47 -51.95
CA ALA A 14 20.54 1.25 -51.07
C ALA A 14 19.65 0.34 -50.21
N ALA A 15 19.12 -0.74 -50.80
CA ALA A 15 18.30 -1.71 -50.09
C ALA A 15 19.09 -2.47 -49.00
N THR A 16 20.30 -2.92 -49.31
CA THR A 16 21.16 -3.63 -48.32
C THR A 16 21.58 -2.70 -47.18
N LEU A 17 21.96 -1.46 -47.49
CA LEU A 17 22.27 -0.45 -46.47
C LEU A 17 21.05 -0.12 -45.60
N SER A 18 19.88 0.04 -46.22
CA SER A 18 18.64 0.30 -45.48
C SER A 18 18.28 -0.86 -44.55
N LEU A 19 18.43 -2.10 -45.01
CA LEU A 19 18.21 -3.30 -44.19
C LEU A 19 19.18 -3.37 -43.01
N LEU A 20 20.46 -3.05 -43.23
CA LEU A 20 21.47 -3.02 -42.18
C LEU A 20 21.14 -1.96 -41.12
N VAL A 21 20.76 -0.75 -41.54
CA VAL A 21 20.31 0.31 -40.63
C VAL A 21 19.08 -0.12 -39.85
N LEU A 22 18.09 -0.73 -40.50
CA LEU A 22 16.89 -1.23 -39.85
C LEU A 22 17.21 -2.32 -38.81
N LEU A 23 18.14 -3.22 -39.11
CA LEU A 23 18.58 -4.27 -38.19
C LEU A 23 19.24 -3.68 -36.95
N VAL A 24 20.15 -2.71 -37.12
CA VAL A 24 20.81 -2.02 -36.00
C VAL A 24 19.78 -1.25 -35.16
N ALA A 25 18.87 -0.51 -35.81
CA ALA A 25 17.80 0.21 -35.12
C ALA A 25 16.93 -0.75 -34.31
N TYR A 26 16.54 -1.90 -34.87
CA TYR A 26 15.78 -2.93 -34.18
C TYR A 26 16.54 -3.50 -32.97
N GLN A 27 17.82 -3.82 -33.14
CA GLN A 27 18.66 -4.35 -32.07
C GLN A 27 18.87 -3.37 -30.91
N LEU A 28 18.83 -2.06 -31.15
CA LEU A 28 18.96 -1.05 -30.10
C LEU A 28 17.62 -0.69 -29.46
N LEU A 29 16.56 -0.55 -30.26
CA LEU A 29 15.28 -0.02 -29.81
C LEU A 29 14.50 -1.03 -28.97
N VAL A 30 14.55 -2.32 -29.31
CA VAL A 30 13.87 -3.38 -28.53
C VAL A 30 14.41 -3.50 -27.09
N PRO A 31 15.73 -3.65 -26.84
CA PRO A 31 16.22 -3.72 -25.46
C PRO A 31 16.03 -2.39 -24.73
N SER A 32 16.21 -1.24 -25.40
CA SER A 32 15.98 0.08 -24.78
C SER A 32 14.55 0.24 -24.28
N THR A 33 13.56 -0.10 -25.12
CA THR A 33 12.14 -0.04 -24.73
C THR A 33 11.80 -1.02 -23.62
N ARG A 34 12.36 -2.24 -23.63
CA ARG A 34 12.19 -3.21 -22.54
C ARG A 34 12.72 -2.70 -21.21
N LEU A 35 13.92 -2.13 -21.19
CA LEU A 35 14.53 -1.55 -19.99
C LEU A 35 13.70 -0.35 -19.48
N ALA A 36 13.23 0.50 -20.39
CA ALA A 36 12.37 1.63 -20.03
C ALA A 36 11.06 1.17 -19.38
N ILE A 37 10.39 0.15 -19.93
CA ILE A 37 9.15 -0.42 -19.37
C ILE A 37 9.41 -1.02 -17.98
N GLN A 38 10.52 -1.73 -17.78
CA GLN A 38 10.88 -2.28 -16.48
C GLN A 38 11.17 -1.19 -15.44
N GLY A 39 11.89 -0.14 -15.83
CA GLY A 39 12.16 1.03 -14.98
C GLY A 39 10.88 1.76 -14.59
N ALA A 40 9.98 1.98 -15.55
CA ALA A 40 8.67 2.60 -15.30
C ALA A 40 7.84 1.76 -14.33
N SER A 41 7.78 0.43 -14.52
CA SER A 41 7.03 -0.48 -13.65
C SER A 41 7.56 -0.47 -12.21
N ARG A 42 8.90 -0.47 -12.01
CA ARG A 42 9.51 -0.35 -10.67
C ARG A 42 9.15 0.96 -9.99
N THR A 43 9.29 2.07 -10.71
CA THR A 43 8.98 3.40 -10.19
C THR A 43 7.50 3.50 -9.80
N GLU A 44 6.60 2.96 -10.61
CA GLU A 44 5.17 2.93 -10.33
C GLU A 44 4.85 2.16 -9.03
N VAL A 45 5.41 0.95 -8.86
CA VAL A 45 5.19 0.14 -7.64
C VAL A 45 5.74 0.86 -6.41
N GLN A 46 6.91 1.51 -6.53
CA GLN A 46 7.51 2.31 -5.46
C GLN A 46 6.61 3.48 -5.04
N GLN A 47 6.12 4.26 -6.01
CA GLN A 47 5.23 5.39 -5.76
C GLN A 47 3.92 4.95 -5.12
N ARG A 48 3.32 3.86 -5.61
CA ARG A 48 2.11 3.28 -5.02
C ARG A 48 2.34 2.84 -3.57
N CYS A 49 3.43 2.12 -3.31
CA CYS A 49 3.78 1.68 -1.95
C CYS A 49 3.96 2.89 -1.01
N ALA A 50 4.73 3.89 -1.44
CA ALA A 50 4.96 5.10 -0.66
C ALA A 50 3.68 5.88 -0.37
N LEU A 51 2.77 6.01 -1.34
CA LEU A 51 1.48 6.69 -1.17
C LEU A 51 0.58 5.96 -0.18
N ILE A 52 0.44 4.64 -0.30
CA ILE A 52 -0.40 3.84 0.60
C ILE A 52 0.17 3.84 2.01
N LEU A 53 1.49 3.63 2.16
CA LEU A 53 2.15 3.67 3.45
C LEU A 53 2.01 5.06 4.07
N GLY A 54 2.19 6.13 3.30
CA GLY A 54 1.98 7.51 3.75
C GLY A 54 0.58 7.74 4.31
N ARG A 55 -0.46 7.32 3.58
CA ARG A 55 -1.85 7.42 4.03
C ARG A 55 -2.13 6.60 5.30
N LEU A 56 -1.60 5.38 5.40
CA LEU A 56 -1.77 4.54 6.58
C LEU A 56 -1.07 5.17 7.79
N VAL A 57 0.12 5.77 7.59
CA VAL A 57 0.82 6.54 8.62
C VAL A 57 0.00 7.75 9.06
N GLU A 58 -0.57 8.53 8.13
CA GLU A 58 -1.46 9.65 8.46
C GLU A 58 -2.63 9.19 9.32
N ASP A 59 -3.30 8.09 8.95
CA ASP A 59 -4.38 7.51 9.74
C ASP A 59 -3.91 7.07 11.14
N LEU A 60 -2.77 6.37 11.26
CA LEU A 60 -2.21 5.97 12.55
C LEU A 60 -1.91 7.20 13.44
N GLN A 61 -1.41 8.29 12.84
CA GLN A 61 -1.10 9.53 13.56
C GLN A 61 -2.34 10.30 14.03
N THR A 62 -3.54 9.96 13.54
CA THR A 62 -4.79 10.50 14.09
C THR A 62 -5.15 9.92 15.45
N SER A 63 -4.49 8.85 15.90
CA SER A 63 -4.79 8.15 17.15
C SER A 63 -3.59 8.13 18.10
N SER A 64 -3.84 7.70 19.34
CA SER A 64 -2.81 7.38 20.33
C SER A 64 -2.44 5.89 20.24
N ALA A 65 -1.36 5.48 20.91
CA ALA A 65 -0.96 4.07 20.96
C ALA A 65 -2.03 3.13 21.53
N ALA A 66 -2.91 3.66 22.39
CA ALA A 66 -3.97 2.87 23.01
C ALA A 66 -5.21 2.76 22.11
N GLY A 67 -5.46 3.72 21.21
CA GLY A 67 -6.55 3.69 20.24
C GLY A 67 -6.23 2.89 18.97
N ILE A 68 -5.05 2.26 18.90
CA ILE A 68 -4.63 1.42 17.78
C ILE A 68 -4.60 -0.04 18.24
N SER A 69 -5.35 -0.87 17.53
CA SER A 69 -5.39 -2.33 17.74
C SER A 69 -5.06 -3.00 16.43
N TYR A 70 -4.18 -4.01 16.46
CA TYR A 70 -3.77 -4.68 15.23
C TYR A 70 -3.55 -6.18 15.43
N GLN A 71 -3.79 -6.92 14.35
CA GLN A 71 -3.50 -8.34 14.21
C GLN A 71 -2.75 -8.51 12.90
N ASN A 72 -1.54 -9.08 12.96
CA ASN A 72 -0.80 -9.45 11.75
C ASN A 72 -1.37 -10.76 11.19
N SER A 73 -1.29 -10.94 9.87
CA SER A 73 -1.66 -12.21 9.25
C SER A 73 -0.70 -13.31 9.70
N THR A 74 -1.25 -14.43 10.19
CA THR A 74 -0.46 -15.62 10.57
C THR A 74 -0.51 -16.72 9.51
N GLY A 75 -1.36 -16.56 8.50
CA GLY A 75 -1.61 -17.57 7.47
C GLY A 75 -2.54 -17.10 6.36
N PRO A 76 -2.74 -17.92 5.31
CA PRO A 76 -3.46 -17.53 4.10
C PRO A 76 -4.93 -17.13 4.33
N ASP A 77 -5.55 -17.70 5.36
CA ASP A 77 -6.96 -17.49 5.71
C ASP A 77 -7.17 -16.46 6.83
N GLU A 78 -6.09 -16.01 7.48
CA GLU A 78 -6.18 -14.99 8.53
C GLU A 78 -5.80 -13.61 7.98
N PRO A 79 -6.76 -12.68 7.86
CA PRO A 79 -6.46 -11.33 7.39
C PRO A 79 -5.61 -10.57 8.41
N ALA A 80 -4.70 -9.72 7.94
CA ALA A 80 -4.13 -8.69 8.79
C ALA A 80 -5.13 -7.55 8.94
N VAL A 81 -5.29 -7.06 10.16
CA VAL A 81 -6.25 -6.01 10.51
C VAL A 81 -5.55 -4.96 11.35
N ILE A 82 -5.74 -3.69 11.00
CA ILE A 82 -5.34 -2.56 11.81
C ILE A 82 -6.59 -1.72 12.04
N ALA A 83 -7.05 -1.64 13.27
CA ALA A 83 -8.15 -0.81 13.72
C ALA A 83 -7.60 0.44 14.43
N ILE A 84 -8.14 1.59 14.05
CA ILE A 84 -7.68 2.90 14.50
C ILE A 84 -8.90 3.68 14.97
N GLN A 85 -8.93 4.03 16.25
CA GLN A 85 -9.91 4.93 16.86
C GLN A 85 -9.29 6.33 16.93
N PRO A 86 -9.70 7.30 16.09
CA PRO A 86 -9.10 8.63 16.06
C PRO A 86 -9.32 9.39 17.36
N LEU A 87 -8.37 10.26 17.69
CA LEU A 87 -8.51 11.27 18.73
C LEU A 87 -9.30 12.46 18.16
N GLU A 88 -10.39 12.85 18.81
CA GLU A 88 -11.29 13.90 18.34
C GLU A 88 -10.88 15.27 18.86
N GLU A 89 -10.73 15.41 20.18
CA GLU A 89 -10.38 16.68 20.80
C GLU A 89 -9.46 16.47 22.01
N VAL A 90 -8.50 17.39 22.15
CA VAL A 90 -7.77 17.59 23.41
C VAL A 90 -8.40 18.82 24.04
N THR A 91 -9.34 18.60 24.95
CA THR A 91 -9.99 19.69 25.68
C THR A 91 -9.00 20.42 26.58
N SER A 92 -9.36 21.61 27.08
CA SER A 92 -8.56 22.33 28.07
C SER A 92 -8.49 21.62 29.44
N ASP A 93 -9.40 20.68 29.69
CA ASP A 93 -9.30 19.69 30.77
C ASP A 93 -8.33 18.57 30.32
N PRO A 94 -7.50 17.94 31.18
CA PRO A 94 -6.50 16.94 30.79
C PRO A 94 -7.12 15.60 30.33
N ARG A 95 -8.37 15.63 29.85
CA ARG A 95 -9.09 14.52 29.27
C ARG A 95 -8.88 14.52 27.76
N THR A 96 -8.62 13.33 27.24
CA THR A 96 -8.56 13.09 25.80
C THR A 96 -9.88 12.47 25.37
N LEU A 97 -10.53 13.04 24.37
CA LEU A 97 -11.75 12.48 23.81
C LEU A 97 -11.44 11.74 22.51
N TYR A 98 -11.82 10.47 22.47
CA TYR A 98 -11.72 9.61 21.31
C TYR A 98 -13.03 9.64 20.54
N SER A 99 -12.93 9.56 19.22
CA SER A 99 -14.11 9.51 18.36
C SER A 99 -14.83 8.17 18.50
N ARG A 100 -16.16 8.19 18.34
CA ARG A 100 -16.97 6.97 18.09
C ARG A 100 -16.80 6.41 16.67
N GLN A 101 -15.99 7.06 15.84
CA GLN A 101 -15.64 6.56 14.53
C GLN A 101 -14.49 5.57 14.61
N LEU A 102 -14.52 4.56 13.75
CA LEU A 102 -13.43 3.61 13.62
C LEU A 102 -12.93 3.60 12.17
N ARG A 103 -11.61 3.53 11.98
CA ARG A 103 -11.02 3.22 10.67
C ARG A 103 -10.37 1.86 10.75
N THR A 104 -10.68 0.98 9.81
CA THR A 104 -10.04 -0.33 9.73
C THR A 104 -9.33 -0.50 8.40
N TRP A 105 -8.11 -1.02 8.46
CA TRP A 105 -7.31 -1.44 7.32
C TRP A 105 -7.23 -2.96 7.34
N THR A 106 -7.74 -3.60 6.30
CA THR A 106 -7.80 -5.07 6.20
C THR A 106 -7.04 -5.54 4.97
N TRP A 107 -6.10 -6.46 5.19
CA TRP A 107 -5.37 -7.13 4.12
C TRP A 107 -5.62 -8.63 4.18
N THR A 108 -5.95 -9.21 3.03
CA THR A 108 -6.13 -10.66 2.88
C THR A 108 -5.13 -11.18 1.86
N SER A 109 -4.36 -12.21 2.24
CA SER A 109 -3.40 -12.90 1.38
C SER A 109 -4.02 -13.58 0.18
N ALA A 110 -5.24 -14.14 0.33
CA ALA A 110 -5.98 -14.78 -0.76
C ALA A 110 -6.20 -13.82 -1.95
N ASP A 111 -6.66 -12.60 -1.64
CA ASP A 111 -7.04 -11.61 -2.65
C ASP A 111 -5.86 -10.68 -3.03
N ARG A 112 -4.80 -10.66 -2.23
CA ARG A 112 -3.72 -9.64 -2.28
C ARG A 112 -4.28 -8.21 -2.32
N THR A 113 -5.39 -7.95 -1.63
CA THR A 113 -6.03 -6.63 -1.58
C THR A 113 -5.94 -6.03 -0.20
N LEU A 114 -5.61 -4.74 -0.16
CA LEU A 114 -5.74 -3.91 1.03
C LEU A 114 -6.98 -3.05 0.88
N ARG A 115 -7.88 -3.17 1.86
CA ARG A 115 -9.10 -2.40 1.94
C ARG A 115 -9.02 -1.47 3.14
N CYS A 116 -9.63 -0.31 3.01
CA CYS A 116 -9.85 0.63 4.10
C CYS A 116 -11.35 0.78 4.28
N HIS A 117 -11.80 0.66 5.53
CA HIS A 117 -13.16 0.87 5.92
C HIS A 117 -13.23 2.05 6.88
N HIS A 118 -14.20 2.93 6.65
CA HIS A 118 -14.52 4.02 7.56
C HIS A 118 -15.89 3.77 8.17
N TRP A 119 -15.90 3.55 9.48
CA TRP A 119 -17.11 3.40 10.27
C TRP A 119 -17.49 4.79 10.79
N SER A 120 -18.56 5.36 10.21
CA SER A 120 -19.12 6.64 10.66
C SER A 120 -19.88 6.52 11.98
N GLU A 121 -20.31 5.32 12.32
CA GLU A 121 -20.98 4.93 13.57
C GLU A 121 -20.26 3.71 14.16
N GLU A 122 -20.63 3.33 15.39
CA GLU A 122 -20.06 2.17 16.07
C GLU A 122 -20.31 0.88 15.27
N PRO A 123 -19.26 0.07 14.99
CA PRO A 123 -19.43 -1.19 14.28
C PRO A 123 -20.36 -2.14 15.06
N PRO A 124 -21.23 -2.91 14.39
CA PRO A 124 -22.09 -3.88 15.07
C PRO A 124 -21.31 -4.83 15.98
N GLY A 125 -21.69 -4.89 17.26
CA GLY A 125 -21.03 -5.76 18.25
C GLY A 125 -19.75 -5.19 18.87
N ILE A 126 -19.38 -3.95 18.56
CA ILE A 126 -18.27 -3.23 19.18
C ILE A 126 -18.81 -1.95 19.80
N VAL A 127 -18.57 -1.79 21.10
CA VAL A 127 -18.90 -0.56 21.83
C VAL A 127 -17.66 0.31 21.89
N LEU A 128 -17.78 1.57 21.45
CA LEU A 128 -16.67 2.53 21.48
C LEU A 128 -16.91 3.59 22.55
N GLU A 129 -16.08 3.59 23.59
CA GLU A 129 -16.01 4.67 24.56
C GLU A 129 -15.28 5.90 24.01
N GLU A 130 -15.76 7.09 24.40
CA GLU A 130 -15.15 8.38 24.05
C GLU A 130 -14.07 8.79 25.06
N VAL A 131 -14.21 8.40 26.33
CA VAL A 131 -13.32 8.85 27.41
C VAL A 131 -12.04 8.01 27.45
N PHE A 132 -12.12 6.75 27.05
CA PHE A 132 -11.00 5.83 27.02
C PHE A 132 -10.86 5.19 25.63
N PRO A 133 -9.62 5.03 25.14
CA PRO A 133 -9.38 4.33 23.89
C PRO A 133 -9.72 2.85 24.04
N ASN A 134 -10.46 2.32 23.06
CA ASN A 134 -10.88 0.92 23.07
C ASN A 134 -9.79 0.07 22.42
N ARG A 135 -9.09 -0.72 23.25
CA ARG A 135 -8.17 -1.73 22.74
C ARG A 135 -8.95 -2.98 22.35
N LEU A 136 -9.15 -3.15 21.06
CA LEU A 136 -9.84 -4.30 20.50
C LEU A 136 -8.96 -5.54 20.62
N ASP A 137 -9.56 -6.62 21.12
CA ASP A 137 -8.91 -7.92 21.17
C ASP A 137 -8.96 -8.63 19.81
N SER A 138 -8.30 -9.78 19.70
CA SER A 138 -8.28 -10.55 18.46
C SER A 138 -9.67 -11.02 18.02
N ALA A 139 -10.60 -11.24 18.95
CA ALA A 139 -11.97 -11.64 18.63
C ALA A 139 -12.75 -10.50 17.97
N ALA A 140 -12.67 -9.28 18.52
CA ALA A 140 -13.27 -8.08 17.96
C ALA A 140 -12.65 -7.71 16.59
N LEU A 141 -11.33 -7.84 16.44
CA LEU A 141 -10.65 -7.62 15.16
C LEU A 141 -11.12 -8.61 14.08
N ARG A 142 -11.31 -9.89 14.45
CA ARG A 142 -11.88 -10.91 13.53
C ARG A 142 -13.33 -10.59 13.17
N LEU A 143 -14.14 -10.15 14.14
CA LEU A 143 -15.52 -9.75 13.89
C LEU A 143 -15.58 -8.64 12.83
N LEU A 144 -14.71 -7.61 12.94
CA LEU A 144 -14.62 -6.52 11.97
C LEU A 144 -14.34 -6.97 10.53
N THR A 145 -13.63 -8.10 10.36
CA THR A 145 -13.34 -8.64 9.02
C THR A 145 -14.48 -9.46 8.43
N GLY A 146 -15.32 -10.05 9.29
CA GLY A 146 -16.48 -10.84 8.89
C GLY A 146 -17.75 -10.02 8.65
N LEU A 147 -17.78 -8.78 9.14
CA LEU A 147 -18.91 -7.88 8.88
C LEU A 147 -19.05 -7.64 7.36
N PRO A 148 -20.29 -7.66 6.84
CA PRO A 148 -20.52 -7.35 5.44
C PRO A 148 -19.93 -5.97 5.15
N ALA A 149 -19.33 -5.82 3.97
CA ALA A 149 -18.76 -4.56 3.54
C ALA A 149 -19.83 -3.47 3.68
N ALA A 150 -19.77 -2.68 4.77
CA ALA A 150 -20.68 -1.56 4.91
C ALA A 150 -20.41 -0.60 3.75
N ALA A 151 -21.36 0.30 3.48
CA ALA A 151 -21.39 1.16 2.30
C ALA A 151 -20.09 1.96 2.05
N GLN A 152 -19.19 2.05 3.03
CA GLN A 152 -17.94 2.82 2.98
C GLN A 152 -16.66 1.96 2.89
N THR A 153 -16.76 0.69 2.50
CA THR A 153 -15.55 -0.12 2.23
C THR A 153 -14.93 0.28 0.89
N ARG A 154 -13.67 0.70 0.90
CA ARG A 154 -12.92 1.03 -0.32
C ARG A 154 -11.70 0.13 -0.48
N THR A 155 -11.57 -0.51 -1.63
CA THR A 155 -10.31 -1.12 -2.04
C THR A 155 -9.28 -0.02 -2.29
N VAL A 156 -8.20 -0.03 -1.51
CA VAL A 156 -7.15 0.99 -1.60
C VAL A 156 -6.12 0.59 -2.64
N ILE A 157 -5.67 -0.67 -2.59
CA ILE A 157 -4.66 -1.19 -3.50
C ILE A 157 -4.78 -2.71 -3.66
N ARG A 158 -4.35 -3.22 -4.81
CA ARG A 158 -4.19 -4.64 -5.11
C ARG A 158 -2.70 -4.97 -5.18
N ASP A 159 -2.37 -6.25 -5.30
CA ASP A 159 -0.99 -6.74 -5.40
C ASP A 159 -0.18 -6.57 -4.10
N VAL A 160 -0.86 -6.52 -2.94
CA VAL A 160 -0.23 -6.49 -1.62
C VAL A 160 0.19 -7.90 -1.22
N VAL A 161 1.48 -8.07 -0.93
CA VAL A 161 2.09 -9.34 -0.51
C VAL A 161 2.16 -9.46 0.99
N GLU A 162 2.39 -8.34 1.67
CA GLU A 162 2.57 -8.31 3.12
C GLU A 162 2.12 -6.95 3.64
N LEU A 163 1.35 -6.97 4.72
CA LEU A 163 1.11 -5.84 5.59
C LEU A 163 1.40 -6.31 7.02
N SER A 164 2.33 -5.65 7.69
CA SER A 164 2.61 -5.92 9.09
C SER A 164 2.84 -4.64 9.88
N LEU A 165 2.32 -4.64 11.11
CA LEU A 165 2.53 -3.61 12.11
C LEU A 165 3.18 -4.28 13.33
N SER A 166 4.25 -3.70 13.83
CA SER A 166 4.98 -4.25 14.97
C SER A 166 5.34 -3.16 15.97
N SER A 167 5.31 -3.51 17.25
CA SER A 167 5.84 -2.68 18.33
C SER A 167 7.17 -3.30 18.79
N PRO A 168 8.21 -2.50 19.06
CA PRO A 168 9.48 -3.00 19.55
C PRO A 168 9.29 -3.80 20.86
N ALA A 169 9.88 -4.99 20.92
CA ALA A 169 9.73 -5.91 22.04
C ALA A 169 10.14 -5.28 23.39
N GLY A 170 9.40 -5.58 24.46
CA GLY A 170 9.63 -5.08 25.82
C GLY A 170 8.48 -4.19 26.31
N GLY A 171 7.75 -4.67 27.31
CA GLY A 171 6.48 -4.11 27.78
C GLY A 171 6.48 -2.59 27.98
N GLY A 172 5.47 -1.94 27.38
CA GLY A 172 5.25 -0.49 27.41
C GLY A 172 5.15 0.07 25.99
N ASN A 173 3.92 0.23 25.48
CA ASN A 173 3.66 0.83 24.15
C ASN A 173 3.71 2.36 24.15
N ILE A 174 3.92 2.99 25.32
CA ILE A 174 3.95 4.44 25.45
C ILE A 174 5.34 4.92 25.01
N GLY A 175 5.38 5.88 24.07
CA GLY A 175 6.63 6.53 23.62
C GLY A 175 7.41 5.81 22.54
N ARG A 176 7.06 4.56 22.20
CA ARG A 176 7.84 3.76 21.24
C ARG A 176 7.25 3.86 19.83
N PRO A 177 8.09 4.05 18.80
CA PRO A 177 7.61 4.07 17.43
C PRO A 177 7.09 2.70 17.02
N LEU A 178 5.94 2.66 16.33
CA LEU A 178 5.47 1.46 15.66
C LEU A 178 6.20 1.29 14.34
N THR A 179 6.57 0.07 13.98
CA THR A 179 7.13 -0.23 12.67
C THR A 179 6.04 -0.76 11.76
N LEU A 180 5.74 -0.01 10.70
CA LEU A 180 4.79 -0.39 9.66
C LEU A 180 5.55 -0.84 8.41
N ARG A 181 5.22 -2.02 7.90
CA ARG A 181 5.84 -2.62 6.73
C ARG A 181 4.77 -2.98 5.70
N LEU A 182 5.02 -2.60 4.45
CA LEU A 182 4.16 -2.89 3.30
C LEU A 182 5.01 -3.42 2.15
N ALA A 183 4.62 -4.58 1.62
CA ALA A 183 5.22 -5.18 0.43
C ALA A 183 4.19 -5.27 -0.71
N LEU A 184 4.57 -4.78 -1.90
CA LEU A 184 3.80 -4.88 -3.13
C LEU A 184 4.54 -5.74 -4.15
N GLU A 185 3.81 -6.52 -4.94
CA GLU A 185 4.37 -7.31 -6.04
C GLU A 185 3.48 -7.27 -7.28
N LYS A 186 3.86 -6.43 -8.23
CA LYS A 186 3.16 -6.34 -9.51
C LYS A 186 3.49 -7.56 -10.36
N ARG A 187 2.45 -8.25 -10.82
CA ARG A 187 2.56 -9.36 -11.77
C ARG A 187 3.01 -8.82 -13.13
N ALA A 188 4.33 -8.86 -13.35
CA ALA A 188 4.99 -8.57 -14.62
C ALA A 188 5.92 -9.75 -14.98
N ASN A 189 6.53 -9.73 -16.16
CA ASN A 189 7.55 -10.70 -16.55
C ASN A 189 8.88 -9.96 -16.81
N PRO A 190 9.84 -9.95 -15.86
CA PRO A 190 9.80 -10.60 -14.53
C PRO A 190 8.91 -9.85 -13.51
N PRO A 191 8.46 -10.50 -12.42
CA PRO A 191 7.66 -9.85 -11.39
C PRO A 191 8.46 -8.74 -10.70
N VAL A 192 7.77 -7.66 -10.32
CA VAL A 192 8.39 -6.51 -9.67
C VAL A 192 7.88 -6.42 -8.24
N ARG A 193 8.74 -6.80 -7.30
CA ARG A 193 8.48 -6.67 -5.86
C ARG A 193 9.18 -5.43 -5.30
N PHE A 194 8.46 -4.69 -4.45
CA PHE A 194 9.01 -3.59 -3.68
C PHE A 194 8.45 -3.62 -2.27
N GLU A 195 9.28 -3.23 -1.32
CA GLU A 195 8.97 -3.27 0.09
C GLU A 195 9.40 -1.96 0.74
N LEU A 196 8.57 -1.44 1.63
CA LEU A 196 8.84 -0.22 2.36
C LEU A 196 8.50 -0.43 3.82
N GLU A 197 9.43 -0.05 4.69
CA GLU A 197 9.30 -0.07 6.14
C GLU A 197 9.41 1.36 6.65
N ARG A 198 8.55 1.73 7.60
CA ARG A 198 8.54 3.05 8.21
C ARG A 198 8.24 2.97 9.69
N ALA A 199 9.09 3.64 10.48
CA ALA A 199 8.81 3.92 11.88
C ALA A 199 7.77 5.04 11.99
N VAL A 200 6.74 4.83 12.81
CA VAL A 200 5.60 5.71 13.03
C VAL A 200 5.62 6.15 14.48
N VAL A 201 5.90 7.43 14.70
CA VAL A 201 5.73 8.06 16.00
C VAL A 201 4.28 8.53 16.11
N LEU A 202 3.59 8.03 17.13
CA LEU A 202 2.19 8.35 17.39
C LEU A 202 2.06 9.67 18.17
N ARG A 203 0.90 10.31 18.03
CA ARG A 203 0.59 11.52 18.79
C ARG A 203 0.43 11.18 20.27
N ASN A 204 0.89 12.05 21.16
CA ASN A 204 0.75 11.92 22.62
C ASN A 204 1.39 10.64 23.21
N ALA A 205 2.56 10.26 22.67
CA ALA A 205 3.34 9.14 23.20
C ALA A 205 4.20 9.52 24.44
N LEU A 206 4.03 10.72 24.99
CA LEU A 206 4.81 11.27 26.12
C LEU A 206 3.96 11.35 27.39
#